data_AF-A0A957BA22-F1
#
_entry.id   AF-A0A957BA22-F1
#
_cell.length_a   1.000
_cell.length_b   1.000
_cell.length_c   1.000
_cell.angle_alpha   90.00
_cell.angle_beta   90.00
_cell.angle_gamma   90.00
#
_symmetry.space_group_name_H-M   'P 1'
#
loop_
_entity.id
_entity.type
_entity.pdbx_description
1 polymer ?
#
loop_
_entity_poly.entity_id
_entity_poly.type
_entity_poly.pdbx_seq_one_letter_code
_entity_poly.pdbx_strand_id
1 'polypeptide(L)'
;SSQDASGGWYDAGDYGKYVNAGALAVSDLLWTYRMFPEQFTDGQSNIPESGNGVPDLLDEVRWELDWMLKMQDDTSGGFWSRVSGTEDVSPDAAVETRYIEDSDGSRTNVMPTANSASAVAALAMASTIYDDFDPEFAATLLAAAEAGWAYLEANPDGVDSIPGPYMDNEDEDNRLWASAALYNATGADRYNQYYLSNYQSFADLWQSRIDNAYGVGLMGIVGFMEYGMSSNADQAAINWFTEQYGPWRAHMIERSETSAWGTTLLDEDFYWGSNGPALYTMVTMAVGDTITGQSDGATLRVAQQTVNYILGQNPLRFSYVSGYGIDSVRHPHSTMWSKDGIDAVPAGVMVGGANAFTNPLLYSSYPAKRYVDSDHAWSVNEHTVYWNSPLVFTLAMIQAG
;
A
#
# COMPACT_ATOMS: atom_id res chain seq x y z
N SER A 1 26.92 -6.88 -12.02
CA SER A 1 26.43 -6.54 -13.38
C SER A 1 25.74 -5.18 -13.30
N SER A 2 25.49 -4.52 -14.43
CA SER A 2 24.65 -3.30 -14.47
C SER A 2 23.30 -3.66 -15.07
N GLN A 3 22.20 -3.26 -14.40
CA GLN A 3 20.82 -3.48 -14.82
C GLN A 3 20.09 -2.14 -14.86
N ASP A 4 19.19 -1.95 -15.83
CA ASP A 4 18.31 -0.79 -15.81
C ASP A 4 17.26 -0.97 -14.71
N ALA A 5 17.23 -0.04 -13.76
CA ALA A 5 16.21 0.04 -12.72
C ALA A 5 15.66 1.47 -12.62
N SER A 6 15.60 2.20 -13.74
CA SER A 6 14.99 3.53 -13.87
C SER A 6 13.45 3.47 -13.89
N GLY A 7 12.79 4.61 -13.65
CA GLY A 7 11.32 4.71 -13.51
C GLY A 7 10.85 4.52 -12.07
N GLY A 8 9.56 4.28 -11.87
CA GLY A 8 8.95 4.04 -10.57
C GLY A 8 8.94 5.24 -9.64
N TRP A 9 8.34 5.06 -8.47
CA TRP A 9 8.18 6.10 -7.47
C TRP A 9 9.30 6.09 -6.44
N TYR A 10 9.72 7.28 -6.03
CA TYR A 10 10.40 7.41 -4.75
C TYR A 10 9.38 7.14 -3.64
N ASP A 11 9.74 6.27 -2.71
CA ASP A 11 8.80 5.77 -1.72
C ASP A 11 8.39 6.86 -0.74
N ALA A 12 9.36 7.57 -0.16
CA ALA A 12 9.11 8.44 0.96
C ALA A 12 9.90 9.74 0.89
N GLY A 13 10.35 10.26 2.03
CA GLY A 13 11.18 11.46 2.11
C GLY A 13 12.55 11.28 1.45
N ASP A 14 13.01 10.04 1.32
CA ASP A 14 14.21 9.68 0.59
C ASP A 14 13.93 9.40 -0.89
N TYR A 15 15.00 9.14 -1.65
CA TYR A 15 14.87 8.76 -3.06
C TYR A 15 14.85 7.24 -3.25
N GLY A 16 14.77 6.42 -2.20
CA GLY A 16 14.70 4.97 -2.29
C GLY A 16 13.43 4.49 -3.00
N LYS A 17 13.51 3.30 -3.61
CA LYS A 17 12.37 2.64 -4.26
C LYS A 17 12.30 1.21 -3.77
N TYR A 18 11.15 0.77 -3.29
CA TYR A 18 11.01 -0.47 -2.53
C TYR A 18 9.82 -1.27 -3.06
N VAL A 19 10.06 -2.52 -3.46
CA VAL A 19 9.08 -3.34 -4.19
C VAL A 19 7.81 -3.60 -3.37
N ASN A 20 7.92 -3.83 -2.06
CA ASN A 20 6.76 -4.09 -1.21
C ASN A 20 5.92 -2.83 -0.93
N ALA A 21 6.56 -1.67 -0.70
CA ALA A 21 5.89 -0.39 -0.57
C ALA A 21 5.15 0.01 -1.86
N GLY A 22 5.84 -0.11 -3.01
CA GLY A 22 5.25 0.10 -4.33
C GLY A 22 4.10 -0.84 -4.63
N ALA A 23 4.25 -2.14 -4.34
CA ALA A 23 3.19 -3.14 -4.53
C ALA A 23 1.93 -2.84 -3.70
N LEU A 24 2.09 -2.39 -2.45
CA LEU A 24 0.96 -1.98 -1.62
C LEU A 24 0.25 -0.74 -2.19
N ALA A 25 1.02 0.28 -2.60
CA ALA A 25 0.47 1.48 -3.21
C ALA A 25 -0.29 1.16 -4.51
N VAL A 26 0.30 0.32 -5.38
CA VAL A 26 -0.36 -0.19 -6.58
C VAL A 26 -1.67 -0.91 -6.22
N SER A 27 -1.66 -1.81 -5.22
CA SER A 27 -2.86 -2.53 -4.78
C SER A 27 -4.01 -1.59 -4.43
N ASP A 28 -3.76 -0.58 -3.59
CA ASP A 28 -4.79 0.38 -3.16
C ASP A 28 -5.33 1.23 -4.33
N LEU A 29 -4.47 1.66 -5.27
CA LEU A 29 -4.90 2.42 -6.44
C LEU A 29 -5.70 1.54 -7.42
N LEU A 30 -5.34 0.27 -7.58
CA LEU A 30 -6.12 -0.70 -8.36
C LEU A 30 -7.46 -1.00 -7.71
N TRP A 31 -7.53 -1.13 -6.38
CA TRP A 31 -8.80 -1.24 -5.64
C TRP A 31 -9.68 0.00 -5.85
N THR A 32 -9.08 1.18 -5.81
CA THR A 32 -9.76 2.45 -6.06
C THR A 32 -10.41 2.43 -7.44
N TYR A 33 -9.64 2.09 -8.48
CA TYR A 33 -10.16 2.04 -9.84
C TYR A 33 -11.23 0.96 -10.00
N ARG A 34 -11.02 -0.24 -9.45
CA ARG A 34 -11.96 -1.37 -9.54
C ARG A 34 -13.32 -1.04 -8.90
N MET A 35 -13.33 -0.33 -7.78
CA MET A 35 -14.56 0.02 -7.06
C MET A 35 -15.24 1.28 -7.59
N PHE A 36 -14.48 2.24 -8.10
CA PHE A 36 -14.99 3.55 -8.51
C PHE A 36 -14.51 3.97 -9.91
N PRO A 37 -14.62 3.10 -10.95
CA PRO A 37 -14.00 3.36 -12.25
C PRO A 37 -14.56 4.62 -12.94
N GLU A 38 -15.84 4.93 -12.71
CA GLU A 38 -16.50 6.10 -13.30
C GLU A 38 -15.93 7.46 -12.85
N GLN A 39 -15.14 7.49 -11.77
CA GLN A 39 -14.51 8.71 -11.27
C GLN A 39 -13.14 9.01 -11.89
N PHE A 40 -12.58 8.07 -12.65
CA PHE A 40 -11.25 8.18 -13.23
C PHE A 40 -11.33 8.18 -14.74
N THR A 41 -10.75 9.20 -15.36
CA THR A 41 -10.82 9.42 -16.81
C THR A 41 -9.46 9.82 -17.36
N ASP A 42 -9.28 9.57 -18.65
CA ASP A 42 -8.16 10.13 -19.42
C ASP A 42 -8.15 11.67 -19.34
N GLY A 43 -6.97 12.25 -19.11
CA GLY A 43 -6.72 13.69 -19.02
C GLY A 43 -7.10 14.35 -17.69
N GLN A 44 -7.42 13.57 -16.66
CA GLN A 44 -7.84 14.07 -15.34
C GLN A 44 -6.72 14.76 -14.54
N SER A 45 -5.50 14.26 -14.64
CA SER A 45 -4.36 14.60 -13.78
C SER A 45 -3.29 15.43 -14.47
N ASN A 46 -3.38 15.60 -15.81
CA ASN A 46 -2.43 16.39 -16.61
C ASN A 46 -0.99 15.88 -16.43
N ILE A 47 -0.83 14.57 -16.58
CA ILE A 47 0.45 13.86 -16.61
C ILE A 47 0.93 13.71 -18.07
N PRO A 48 2.20 13.34 -18.32
CA PRO A 48 2.71 13.18 -19.68
C PRO A 48 1.90 12.24 -20.59
N GLU A 49 1.27 11.24 -19.99
CA GLU A 49 0.47 10.20 -20.64
C GLU A 49 -0.96 10.67 -20.98
N SER A 50 -1.44 11.76 -20.36
CA SER A 50 -2.79 12.29 -20.58
C SER A 50 -3.11 12.50 -22.07
N GLY A 51 -4.25 11.98 -22.50
CA GLY A 51 -4.76 11.99 -23.87
C GLY A 51 -4.49 10.69 -24.65
N ASN A 52 -4.04 9.63 -23.99
CA ASN A 52 -3.73 8.33 -24.60
C ASN A 52 -4.91 7.35 -24.64
N GLY A 53 -6.07 7.70 -24.05
CA GLY A 53 -7.26 6.86 -23.94
C GLY A 53 -7.33 5.95 -22.70
N VAL A 54 -6.36 6.04 -21.79
CA VAL A 54 -6.29 5.31 -20.52
C VAL A 54 -6.61 6.29 -19.37
N PRO A 55 -7.35 5.89 -18.32
CA PRO A 55 -7.50 6.73 -17.13
C PRO A 55 -6.13 7.11 -16.54
N ASP A 56 -5.89 8.40 -16.29
CA ASP A 56 -4.59 8.90 -15.80
C ASP A 56 -4.14 8.21 -14.49
N LEU A 57 -5.10 7.77 -13.65
CA LEU A 57 -4.79 6.97 -12.46
C LEU A 57 -4.06 5.66 -12.82
N LEU A 58 -4.49 4.99 -13.89
CA LEU A 58 -3.85 3.77 -14.36
C LEU A 58 -2.51 4.10 -15.01
N ASP A 59 -2.39 5.17 -15.80
CA ASP A 59 -1.07 5.57 -16.33
C ASP A 59 -0.04 5.81 -15.21
N GLU A 60 -0.44 6.46 -14.11
CA GLU A 60 0.43 6.62 -12.94
C GLU A 60 0.79 5.26 -12.32
N VAL A 61 -0.17 4.35 -12.17
CA VAL A 61 0.10 2.97 -11.69
C VAL A 61 1.06 2.23 -12.64
N ARG A 62 0.95 2.42 -13.95
CA ARG A 62 1.85 1.82 -14.95
C ARG A 62 3.29 2.23 -14.72
N TRP A 63 3.54 3.47 -14.32
CA TRP A 63 4.89 3.98 -14.04
C TRP A 63 5.63 3.14 -12.98
N GLU A 64 4.92 2.71 -11.95
CA GLU A 64 5.47 1.82 -10.91
C GLU A 64 5.58 0.37 -11.38
N LEU A 65 4.58 -0.13 -12.11
CA LEU A 65 4.61 -1.49 -12.66
C LEU A 65 5.77 -1.70 -13.63
N ASP A 66 6.06 -0.72 -14.50
CA ASP A 66 7.20 -0.75 -15.41
C ASP A 66 8.53 -0.82 -14.65
N TRP A 67 8.64 -0.15 -13.50
CA TRP A 67 9.82 -0.28 -12.65
C TRP A 67 9.86 -1.64 -11.94
N MET A 68 8.73 -2.13 -11.43
CA MET A 68 8.63 -3.42 -10.75
C MET A 68 9.02 -4.59 -11.68
N LEU A 69 8.64 -4.54 -12.96
CA LEU A 69 9.08 -5.50 -13.97
C LEU A 69 10.61 -5.52 -14.14
N LYS A 70 11.25 -4.35 -14.10
CA LYS A 70 12.73 -4.24 -14.14
C LYS A 70 13.40 -4.78 -12.89
N MET A 71 12.66 -4.95 -11.79
CA MET A 71 13.14 -5.53 -10.54
C MET A 71 13.02 -7.06 -10.51
N GLN A 72 12.57 -7.69 -11.61
CA GLN A 72 12.56 -9.14 -11.74
C GLN A 72 13.88 -9.67 -12.34
N ASP A 73 14.37 -10.78 -11.79
CA ASP A 73 15.47 -11.53 -12.38
C ASP A 73 14.96 -12.50 -13.45
N ASP A 74 15.38 -12.30 -14.70
CA ASP A 74 14.97 -13.11 -15.85
C ASP A 74 15.30 -14.61 -15.72
N THR A 75 16.27 -14.97 -14.87
CA THR A 75 16.73 -16.36 -14.74
C THR A 75 15.90 -17.14 -13.73
N SER A 76 15.67 -16.56 -12.56
CA SER A 76 14.99 -17.21 -11.44
C SER A 76 13.51 -16.86 -11.35
N GLY A 77 13.09 -15.70 -11.87
CA GLY A 77 11.75 -15.13 -11.71
C GLY A 77 11.54 -14.36 -10.42
N GLY A 78 12.49 -14.39 -9.48
CA GLY A 78 12.41 -13.65 -8.21
C GLY A 78 12.55 -12.14 -8.40
N PHE A 79 12.12 -11.35 -7.42
CA PHE A 79 12.23 -9.90 -7.44
C PHE A 79 13.20 -9.41 -6.37
N TRP A 80 14.09 -8.48 -6.75
CA TRP A 80 14.94 -7.80 -5.76
C TRP A 80 14.11 -6.86 -4.89
N SER A 81 14.60 -6.55 -3.69
CA SER A 81 13.82 -5.82 -2.69
C SER A 81 13.72 -4.31 -2.96
N ARG A 82 14.83 -3.66 -3.32
CA ARG A 82 14.91 -2.19 -3.39
C ARG A 82 16.07 -1.67 -4.23
N VAL A 83 15.93 -0.41 -4.64
CA VAL A 83 17.00 0.41 -5.23
C VAL A 83 17.20 1.66 -4.39
N SER A 84 18.37 1.81 -3.79
CA SER A 84 18.74 2.99 -2.99
C SER A 84 20.08 3.58 -3.40
N GLY A 85 20.30 4.83 -2.98
CA GLY A 85 21.62 5.45 -2.90
C GLY A 85 21.89 5.85 -1.46
N THR A 86 23.14 6.19 -1.13
CA THR A 86 23.52 6.64 0.21
C THR A 86 23.62 8.17 0.32
N GLU A 87 23.65 8.86 -0.81
CA GLU A 87 23.69 10.32 -0.86
C GLU A 87 22.31 10.95 -0.60
N ASP A 88 22.30 11.97 0.25
CA ASP A 88 21.11 12.73 0.63
C ASP A 88 20.89 13.95 -0.31
N VAL A 89 20.89 13.68 -1.62
CA VAL A 89 20.67 14.62 -2.74
C VAL A 89 19.84 13.96 -3.85
N SER A 90 19.26 14.77 -4.74
CA SER A 90 18.51 14.24 -5.90
C SER A 90 19.37 13.33 -6.77
N PRO A 91 18.82 12.26 -7.39
CA PRO A 91 19.58 11.36 -8.25
C PRO A 91 20.33 12.06 -9.39
N ASP A 92 19.78 13.14 -9.96
CA ASP A 92 20.44 13.93 -11.00
C ASP A 92 21.67 14.72 -10.50
N ALA A 93 21.73 14.99 -9.20
CA ALA A 93 22.82 15.68 -8.54
C ALA A 93 23.79 14.72 -7.83
N ALA A 94 23.39 13.45 -7.68
CA ALA A 94 24.19 12.43 -7.01
C ALA A 94 25.40 12.05 -7.88
N VAL A 95 26.55 11.84 -7.23
CA VAL A 95 27.75 11.30 -7.92
C VAL A 95 27.89 9.81 -7.70
N GLU A 96 27.24 9.27 -6.68
CA GLU A 96 27.11 7.84 -6.43
C GLU A 96 26.23 7.13 -7.45
N THR A 97 26.67 5.95 -7.87
CA THR A 97 25.82 5.00 -8.59
C THR A 97 24.83 4.38 -7.63
N ARG A 98 23.54 4.41 -7.96
CA ARG A 98 22.52 3.71 -7.18
C ARG A 98 22.57 2.21 -7.42
N TYR A 99 22.31 1.42 -6.40
CA TYR A 99 22.41 -0.04 -6.46
C TYR A 99 21.06 -0.70 -6.19
N ILE A 100 20.84 -1.82 -6.87
CA ILE A 100 19.91 -2.83 -6.37
C ILE A 100 20.56 -3.40 -5.11
N GLU A 101 19.89 -3.31 -3.97
CA GLU A 101 20.41 -3.82 -2.71
C GLU A 101 20.05 -5.31 -2.61
N ASP A 102 20.98 -6.16 -3.03
CA ASP A 102 20.80 -7.62 -3.13
C ASP A 102 21.87 -8.42 -2.35
N SER A 103 22.66 -7.76 -1.52
CA SER A 103 23.75 -8.38 -0.77
C SER A 103 23.90 -7.82 0.65
N ASP A 104 24.24 -8.69 1.59
CA ASP A 104 24.59 -8.35 2.98
C ASP A 104 26.03 -8.78 3.34
N GLY A 105 26.86 -9.02 2.31
CA GLY A 105 28.22 -9.54 2.45
C GLY A 105 28.32 -11.05 2.62
N SER A 106 27.31 -11.71 3.20
CA SER A 106 27.26 -13.17 3.32
C SER A 106 26.49 -13.83 2.17
N ARG A 107 25.47 -13.13 1.68
CA ARG A 107 24.62 -13.50 0.55
C ARG A 107 24.77 -12.48 -0.58
N THR A 108 24.51 -12.90 -1.81
CA THR A 108 24.54 -12.05 -3.02
C THR A 108 23.41 -12.47 -3.95
N ASN A 109 22.88 -11.56 -4.78
CA ASN A 109 21.72 -11.82 -5.62
C ASN A 109 20.50 -12.29 -4.81
N VAL A 110 20.26 -11.66 -3.67
CA VAL A 110 19.13 -11.96 -2.79
C VAL A 110 17.86 -11.35 -3.36
N MET A 111 16.87 -12.20 -3.59
CA MET A 111 15.52 -11.83 -4.00
C MET A 111 14.56 -12.36 -2.92
N PRO A 112 14.19 -11.53 -1.93
CA PRO A 112 13.41 -12.02 -0.81
C PRO A 112 12.03 -12.50 -1.25
N THR A 113 11.55 -13.58 -0.64
CA THR A 113 10.28 -14.19 -1.07
C THR A 113 9.07 -13.33 -0.70
N ALA A 114 9.10 -12.58 0.41
CA ALA A 114 8.04 -11.63 0.77
C ALA A 114 7.91 -10.49 -0.28
N ASN A 115 9.03 -9.91 -0.71
CA ASN A 115 9.05 -8.90 -1.79
C ASN A 115 8.59 -9.50 -3.13
N SER A 116 9.08 -10.70 -3.46
CA SER A 116 8.70 -11.40 -4.69
C SER A 116 7.20 -11.70 -4.73
N ALA A 117 6.62 -12.17 -3.63
CA ALA A 117 5.18 -12.44 -3.52
C ALA A 117 4.35 -11.16 -3.61
N SER A 118 4.80 -10.06 -3.00
CA SER A 118 4.13 -8.76 -3.12
C SER A 118 4.11 -8.26 -4.57
N ALA A 119 5.23 -8.38 -5.29
CA ALA A 119 5.31 -8.03 -6.71
C ALA A 119 4.37 -8.92 -7.55
N VAL A 120 4.42 -10.24 -7.34
CA VAL A 120 3.53 -11.19 -8.03
C VAL A 120 2.07 -10.81 -7.86
N ALA A 121 1.66 -10.46 -6.64
CA ALA A 121 0.29 -10.07 -6.36
C ALA A 121 -0.12 -8.78 -7.08
N ALA A 122 0.71 -7.73 -6.99
CA ALA A 122 0.46 -6.45 -7.66
C ALA A 122 0.39 -6.59 -9.19
N LEU A 123 1.32 -7.34 -9.79
CA LEU A 123 1.36 -7.61 -11.23
C LEU A 123 0.13 -8.42 -11.69
N ALA A 124 -0.25 -9.46 -10.94
CA ALA A 124 -1.44 -10.25 -11.24
C ALA A 124 -2.72 -9.41 -11.13
N MET A 125 -2.87 -8.61 -10.07
CA MET A 125 -3.99 -7.68 -9.92
C MET A 125 -4.07 -6.70 -11.10
N ALA A 126 -2.95 -6.07 -11.44
CA ALA A 126 -2.86 -5.12 -12.54
C ALA A 126 -3.25 -5.77 -13.88
N SER A 127 -2.77 -6.99 -14.16
CA SER A 127 -3.06 -7.68 -15.42
C SER A 127 -4.56 -7.78 -15.72
N THR A 128 -5.41 -7.97 -14.69
CA THR A 128 -6.87 -8.05 -14.86
C THR A 128 -7.52 -6.73 -15.24
N ILE A 129 -6.92 -5.60 -14.86
CA ILE A 129 -7.44 -4.26 -15.16
C ILE A 129 -6.90 -3.77 -16.50
N TYR A 130 -5.61 -4.00 -16.78
CA TYR A 130 -5.00 -3.56 -18.04
C TYR A 130 -5.48 -4.35 -19.26
N ASP A 131 -6.09 -5.53 -19.12
CA ASP A 131 -6.63 -6.29 -20.26
C ASP A 131 -7.66 -5.48 -21.07
N ASP A 132 -8.38 -4.55 -20.43
CA ASP A 132 -9.34 -3.67 -21.10
C ASP A 132 -8.70 -2.49 -21.86
N PHE A 133 -7.41 -2.16 -21.58
CA PHE A 133 -6.73 -0.96 -22.08
C PHE A 133 -5.51 -1.26 -22.95
N ASP A 134 -4.67 -2.19 -22.50
CA ASP A 134 -3.43 -2.62 -23.12
C ASP A 134 -3.24 -4.14 -22.87
N PRO A 135 -3.89 -5.00 -23.68
CA PRO A 135 -3.82 -6.46 -23.50
C PRO A 135 -2.41 -7.04 -23.61
N GLU A 136 -1.51 -6.39 -24.36
CA GLU A 136 -0.11 -6.84 -24.50
C GLU A 136 0.67 -6.57 -23.21
N PHE A 137 0.46 -5.40 -22.61
CA PHE A 137 1.02 -5.09 -21.29
C PHE A 137 0.41 -5.99 -20.21
N ALA A 138 -0.90 -6.20 -20.22
CA ALA A 138 -1.58 -7.13 -19.30
C ALA A 138 -0.99 -8.54 -19.36
N ALA A 139 -0.74 -9.06 -20.56
CA ALA A 139 -0.09 -10.36 -20.75
C ALA A 139 1.36 -10.37 -20.22
N THR A 140 2.09 -9.27 -20.37
CA THR A 140 3.45 -9.11 -19.82
C THR A 140 3.43 -9.16 -18.29
N LEU A 141 2.52 -8.42 -17.66
CA LEU A 141 2.34 -8.41 -16.20
C LEU A 141 1.99 -9.81 -15.67
N LEU A 142 1.05 -10.49 -16.34
CA LEU A 142 0.64 -11.84 -15.93
C LEU A 142 1.78 -12.85 -16.07
N ALA A 143 2.52 -12.82 -17.18
CA ALA A 143 3.67 -13.71 -17.37
C ALA A 143 4.75 -13.50 -16.31
N ALA A 144 5.04 -12.24 -15.97
CA ALA A 144 5.96 -11.90 -14.88
C ALA A 144 5.47 -12.40 -13.52
N ALA A 145 4.18 -12.26 -13.23
CA ALA A 145 3.56 -12.78 -12.01
C ALA A 145 3.63 -14.31 -11.92
N GLU A 146 3.37 -15.03 -13.02
CA GLU A 146 3.49 -16.50 -13.06
C GLU A 146 4.93 -16.97 -12.89
N ALA A 147 5.91 -16.26 -13.47
CA ALA A 147 7.33 -16.55 -13.28
C ALA A 147 7.78 -16.31 -11.84
N GLY A 148 7.32 -15.22 -11.21
CA GLY A 148 7.56 -14.95 -9.80
C GLY A 148 6.90 -15.99 -8.88
N TRP A 149 5.72 -16.49 -9.22
CA TRP A 149 5.14 -17.61 -8.48
C TRP A 149 5.98 -18.89 -8.59
N ALA A 150 6.51 -19.20 -9.79
CA ALA A 150 7.41 -20.34 -9.95
C ALA A 150 8.68 -20.20 -9.09
N TYR A 151 9.21 -18.98 -8.93
CA TYR A 151 10.29 -18.69 -7.97
C TYR A 151 9.87 -19.00 -6.53
N LEU A 152 8.68 -18.58 -6.12
CA LEU A 152 8.14 -18.85 -4.78
C LEU A 152 7.98 -20.35 -4.53
N GLU A 153 7.49 -21.13 -5.50
CA GLU A 153 7.37 -22.59 -5.41
C GLU A 153 8.73 -23.29 -5.31
N ALA A 154 9.75 -22.75 -5.98
CA ALA A 154 11.12 -23.26 -5.91
C ALA A 154 11.82 -22.94 -4.58
N ASN A 155 11.30 -21.99 -3.80
CA ASN A 155 11.84 -21.57 -2.50
C ASN A 155 10.78 -21.73 -1.39
N PRO A 156 10.37 -22.97 -1.05
CA PRO A 156 9.30 -23.22 -0.09
C PRO A 156 9.66 -22.87 1.36
N ASP A 157 10.95 -22.83 1.69
CA ASP A 157 11.46 -22.46 3.03
C ASP A 157 11.66 -20.94 3.18
N GLY A 158 11.30 -20.15 2.17
CA GLY A 158 11.49 -18.70 2.15
C GLY A 158 12.93 -18.26 1.81
N VAL A 159 13.07 -17.00 1.41
CA VAL A 159 14.36 -16.31 1.28
C VAL A 159 14.27 -15.01 2.07
N ASP A 160 15.00 -14.95 3.17
CA ASP A 160 15.03 -13.78 4.05
C ASP A 160 15.50 -12.51 3.32
N SER A 161 14.93 -11.38 3.72
CA SER A 161 15.37 -10.06 3.30
C SER A 161 16.82 -9.77 3.67
N ILE A 162 17.45 -8.88 2.93
CA ILE A 162 18.68 -8.22 3.41
C ILE A 162 18.30 -7.17 4.46
N PRO A 163 19.14 -6.90 5.47
CA PRO A 163 18.83 -5.90 6.49
C PRO A 163 18.55 -4.51 5.90
N GLY A 164 17.54 -3.80 6.42
CA GLY A 164 17.26 -2.40 6.10
C GLY A 164 15.76 -2.08 6.09
N PRO A 165 15.34 -0.96 5.47
CA PRO A 165 13.94 -0.57 5.38
C PRO A 165 13.08 -1.67 4.76
N TYR A 166 11.88 -1.83 5.32
CA TYR A 166 10.86 -2.81 4.93
C TYR A 166 11.39 -4.25 4.84
N MET A 167 12.36 -4.61 5.69
CA MET A 167 12.81 -5.98 5.84
C MET A 167 11.65 -6.86 6.32
N ASP A 168 11.37 -7.90 5.56
CA ASP A 168 10.32 -8.87 5.85
C ASP A 168 10.86 -10.28 5.59
N ASN A 169 10.70 -11.15 6.59
CA ASN A 169 11.17 -12.54 6.57
C ASN A 169 10.02 -13.53 6.79
N GLU A 170 8.79 -13.05 6.94
CA GLU A 170 7.58 -13.87 7.06
C GLU A 170 6.79 -13.67 5.78
N ASP A 171 6.83 -14.64 4.87
CA ASP A 171 6.27 -14.47 3.52
C ASP A 171 4.88 -15.10 3.34
N GLU A 172 4.34 -15.75 4.37
CA GLU A 172 3.15 -16.58 4.23
C GLU A 172 1.92 -15.75 3.83
N ASP A 173 1.81 -14.53 4.35
CA ASP A 173 0.70 -13.63 4.06
C ASP A 173 0.82 -12.95 2.69
N ASN A 174 2.05 -12.60 2.25
CA ASN A 174 2.31 -12.15 0.89
C ASN A 174 2.01 -13.26 -0.12
N ARG A 175 2.37 -14.52 0.18
CA ARG A 175 2.04 -15.68 -0.67
C ARG A 175 0.54 -15.93 -0.73
N LEU A 176 -0.17 -15.74 0.38
CA LEU A 176 -1.64 -15.80 0.38
C LEU A 176 -2.21 -14.76 -0.59
N TRP A 177 -1.74 -13.52 -0.51
CA TRP A 177 -2.15 -12.44 -1.41
C TRP A 177 -1.81 -12.74 -2.88
N ALA A 178 -0.58 -13.17 -3.18
CA ALA A 178 -0.15 -13.57 -4.51
C ALA A 178 -1.01 -14.69 -5.10
N SER A 179 -1.32 -15.72 -4.29
CA SER A 179 -2.15 -16.84 -4.72
C SER A 179 -3.59 -16.40 -5.04
N ALA A 180 -4.16 -15.49 -4.24
CA ALA A 180 -5.49 -14.93 -4.48
C ALA A 180 -5.52 -14.11 -5.78
N ALA A 181 -4.55 -13.21 -5.96
CA ALA A 181 -4.43 -12.37 -7.15
C ALA A 181 -4.23 -13.21 -8.44
N LEU A 182 -3.35 -14.21 -8.40
CA LEU A 182 -3.14 -15.13 -9.53
C LEU A 182 -4.36 -16.00 -9.82
N TYR A 183 -5.08 -16.44 -8.78
CA TYR A 183 -6.34 -17.15 -9.00
C TYR A 183 -7.37 -16.27 -9.68
N ASN A 184 -7.49 -15.00 -9.29
CA ASN A 184 -8.35 -14.02 -9.97
C ASN A 184 -7.96 -13.82 -11.43
N ALA A 185 -6.66 -13.70 -11.71
CA ALA A 185 -6.18 -13.44 -13.07
C ALA A 185 -6.30 -14.64 -14.01
N THR A 186 -6.19 -15.88 -13.50
CA THR A 186 -6.03 -17.08 -14.34
C THR A 186 -7.14 -18.11 -14.19
N GLY A 187 -7.84 -18.14 -13.06
CA GLY A 187 -8.73 -19.24 -12.66
C GLY A 187 -8.01 -20.58 -12.46
N ALA A 188 -6.67 -20.63 -12.43
CA ALA A 188 -5.93 -21.88 -12.34
C ALA A 188 -5.99 -22.47 -10.92
N ASP A 189 -6.38 -23.75 -10.85
CA ASP A 189 -6.68 -24.45 -9.60
C ASP A 189 -5.50 -24.52 -8.63
N ARG A 190 -4.25 -24.51 -9.13
CA ARG A 190 -3.05 -24.52 -8.28
C ARG A 190 -3.00 -23.35 -7.29
N TYR A 191 -3.43 -22.17 -7.72
CA TYR A 191 -3.42 -20.96 -6.89
C TYR A 191 -4.55 -20.99 -5.86
N ASN A 192 -5.73 -21.45 -6.30
CA ASN A 192 -6.87 -21.69 -5.43
C ASN A 192 -6.54 -22.69 -4.31
N GLN A 193 -5.91 -23.82 -4.66
CA GLN A 193 -5.49 -24.83 -3.70
C GLN A 193 -4.51 -24.28 -2.66
N TYR A 194 -3.55 -23.44 -3.08
CA TYR A 194 -2.65 -22.77 -2.15
C TYR A 194 -3.42 -21.87 -1.19
N TYR A 195 -4.29 -20.99 -1.70
CA TYR A 195 -5.11 -20.11 -0.87
C TYR A 195 -5.95 -20.91 0.15
N LEU A 196 -6.71 -21.90 -0.34
CA LEU A 196 -7.61 -22.73 0.47
C LEU A 196 -6.88 -23.53 1.56
N SER A 197 -5.62 -23.86 1.35
CA SER A 197 -4.80 -24.57 2.34
C SER A 197 -4.26 -23.67 3.44
N ASN A 198 -4.22 -22.34 3.23
CA ASN A 198 -3.47 -21.42 4.09
C ASN A 198 -4.32 -20.30 4.73
N TYR A 199 -5.45 -19.89 4.14
CA TYR A 199 -6.18 -18.70 4.60
C TYR A 199 -6.56 -18.73 6.09
N GLN A 200 -6.92 -19.90 6.63
CA GLN A 200 -7.34 -20.01 8.03
C GLN A 200 -6.23 -19.71 9.04
N SER A 201 -4.95 -19.79 8.64
CA SER A 201 -3.81 -19.43 9.49
C SER A 201 -3.79 -17.95 9.86
N PHE A 202 -4.53 -17.10 9.14
CA PHE A 202 -4.60 -15.66 9.34
C PHE A 202 -5.88 -15.20 10.06
N ALA A 203 -6.57 -16.12 10.75
CA ALA A 203 -7.78 -15.81 11.52
C ALA A 203 -7.56 -14.68 12.55
N ASP A 204 -6.37 -14.63 13.14
CA ASP A 204 -6.02 -13.67 14.20
C ASP A 204 -6.10 -12.21 13.72
N LEU A 205 -5.89 -11.94 12.42
CA LEU A 205 -6.04 -10.60 11.84
C LEU A 205 -7.47 -10.05 12.01
N TRP A 206 -8.48 -10.92 11.99
CA TRP A 206 -9.89 -10.56 12.15
C TRP A 206 -10.37 -10.62 13.60
N GLN A 207 -9.66 -11.39 14.43
CA GLN A 207 -9.99 -11.59 15.84
C GLN A 207 -9.30 -10.57 16.75
N SER A 208 -8.22 -9.95 16.30
CA SER A 208 -7.57 -8.86 17.02
C SER A 208 -8.58 -7.77 17.35
N ARG A 209 -8.44 -7.24 18.57
CA ARG A 209 -9.22 -6.11 19.06
C ARG A 209 -8.35 -4.89 19.31
N ILE A 210 -7.05 -5.00 19.07
CA ILE A 210 -6.07 -3.93 19.18
C ILE A 210 -5.53 -3.53 17.81
N ASP A 211 -5.43 -4.44 16.85
CA ASP A 211 -5.02 -4.14 15.47
C ASP A 211 -6.23 -3.91 14.56
N ASN A 212 -6.06 -3.09 13.52
CA ASN A 212 -7.18 -2.62 12.68
C ASN A 212 -6.90 -2.55 11.18
N ALA A 213 -5.70 -2.86 10.70
CA ALA A 213 -5.32 -2.58 9.32
C ALA A 213 -4.25 -3.53 8.79
N TYR A 214 -4.17 -3.63 7.46
CA TYR A 214 -2.99 -4.10 6.76
C TYR A 214 -1.92 -3.00 6.70
N GLY A 215 -0.75 -3.31 6.15
CA GLY A 215 0.35 -2.37 5.93
C GLY A 215 1.55 -3.12 5.35
N VAL A 216 2.63 -2.44 4.98
CA VAL A 216 3.82 -3.13 4.43
C VAL A 216 4.29 -4.23 5.41
N GLY A 217 4.34 -5.49 4.94
CA GLY A 217 4.63 -6.67 5.77
C GLY A 217 3.43 -7.27 6.52
N LEU A 218 2.21 -6.86 6.18
CA LEU A 218 0.96 -7.42 6.72
C LEU A 218 -0.11 -7.46 5.61
N MET A 219 0.05 -8.39 4.68
CA MET A 219 -0.74 -8.54 3.45
C MET A 219 -1.91 -9.51 3.58
N GLY A 220 -2.05 -10.23 4.69
CA GLY A 220 -3.06 -11.28 4.85
C GLY A 220 -4.49 -10.78 4.59
N ILE A 221 -4.85 -9.60 5.12
CA ILE A 221 -6.16 -8.94 4.86
C ILE A 221 -6.36 -8.67 3.36
N VAL A 222 -5.33 -8.19 2.66
CA VAL A 222 -5.40 -7.93 1.21
C VAL A 222 -5.61 -9.23 0.43
N GLY A 223 -4.98 -10.33 0.85
CA GLY A 223 -5.23 -11.65 0.28
C GLY A 223 -6.68 -12.11 0.40
N PHE A 224 -7.34 -11.87 1.55
CA PHE A 224 -8.77 -12.13 1.70
C PHE A 224 -9.63 -11.26 0.79
N MET A 225 -9.30 -9.97 0.69
CA MET A 225 -10.01 -9.02 -0.17
C MET A 225 -9.95 -9.46 -1.64
N GLU A 226 -8.76 -9.81 -2.13
CA GLU A 226 -8.58 -10.31 -3.49
C GLU A 226 -9.37 -11.60 -3.72
N TYR A 227 -9.18 -12.62 -2.89
CA TYR A 227 -9.87 -13.90 -3.09
C TYR A 227 -11.39 -13.76 -3.00
N GLY A 228 -11.88 -12.94 -2.06
CA GLY A 228 -13.30 -12.68 -1.85
C GLY A 228 -13.99 -12.02 -3.04
N MET A 229 -13.25 -11.26 -3.83
CA MET A 229 -13.73 -10.60 -5.05
C MET A 229 -13.61 -11.48 -6.30
N SER A 230 -13.10 -12.70 -6.17
CA SER A 230 -13.07 -13.67 -7.27
C SER A 230 -14.47 -14.07 -7.70
N SER A 231 -14.73 -14.09 -9.01
CA SER A 231 -16.00 -14.61 -9.54
C SER A 231 -16.19 -16.11 -9.28
N ASN A 232 -15.11 -16.83 -8.97
CA ASN A 232 -15.09 -18.27 -8.73
C ASN A 232 -14.55 -18.63 -7.33
N ALA A 233 -14.69 -17.73 -6.35
CA ALA A 233 -14.27 -18.00 -4.98
C ALA A 233 -14.98 -19.24 -4.39
N ASP A 234 -14.26 -20.04 -3.60
CA ASP A 234 -14.86 -21.15 -2.86
C ASP A 234 -15.83 -20.62 -1.79
N GLN A 235 -17.07 -21.12 -1.81
CA GLN A 235 -18.12 -20.64 -0.93
C GLN A 235 -17.83 -20.90 0.55
N ALA A 236 -17.09 -21.97 0.91
CA ALA A 236 -16.73 -22.23 2.29
C ALA A 236 -15.73 -21.18 2.80
N ALA A 237 -14.77 -20.77 1.97
CA ALA A 237 -13.85 -19.68 2.29
C ALA A 237 -14.59 -18.33 2.44
N ILE A 238 -15.55 -18.02 1.55
CA ILE A 238 -16.40 -16.82 1.66
C ILE A 238 -17.25 -16.84 2.94
N ASN A 239 -17.85 -17.97 3.26
CA ASN A 239 -18.65 -18.10 4.49
C ASN A 239 -17.77 -17.93 5.73
N TRP A 240 -16.60 -18.55 5.75
CA TRP A 240 -15.63 -18.38 6.84
C TRP A 240 -15.22 -16.92 6.98
N PHE A 241 -14.88 -16.24 5.88
CA PHE A 241 -14.53 -14.82 5.88
C PHE A 241 -15.67 -13.97 6.43
N THR A 242 -16.92 -14.25 6.01
CA THR A 242 -18.10 -13.55 6.49
C THR A 242 -18.27 -13.68 8.01
N GLU A 243 -18.00 -14.87 8.57
CA GLU A 243 -18.03 -15.11 10.02
C GLU A 243 -16.95 -14.33 10.79
N GLN A 244 -15.77 -14.12 10.18
CA GLN A 244 -14.69 -13.34 10.79
C GLN A 244 -14.88 -11.82 10.62
N TYR A 245 -15.28 -11.39 9.43
CA TYR A 245 -15.41 -9.99 9.04
C TYR A 245 -16.53 -9.27 9.80
N GLY A 246 -17.68 -9.92 10.01
CA GLY A 246 -18.82 -9.28 10.70
C GLY A 246 -18.46 -8.73 12.09
N PRO A 247 -17.88 -9.55 13.00
CA PRO A 247 -17.39 -9.08 14.30
C PRO A 247 -16.28 -8.04 14.21
N TRP A 248 -15.33 -8.19 13.27
CA TRP A 248 -14.25 -7.23 13.05
C TRP A 248 -14.80 -5.85 12.62
N ARG A 249 -15.72 -5.84 11.65
CA ARG A 249 -16.40 -4.63 11.15
C ARG A 249 -17.18 -3.93 12.25
N ALA A 250 -17.94 -4.68 13.04
CA ALA A 250 -18.69 -4.14 14.18
C ALA A 250 -17.75 -3.47 15.19
N HIS A 251 -16.59 -4.07 15.45
CA HIS A 251 -15.55 -3.49 16.31
C HIS A 251 -14.97 -2.20 15.73
N MET A 252 -14.70 -2.14 14.43
CA MET A 252 -14.21 -0.91 13.78
C MET A 252 -15.22 0.24 13.85
N ILE A 253 -16.52 -0.07 13.68
CA ILE A 253 -17.60 0.91 13.85
C ILE A 253 -17.63 1.40 15.30
N GLU A 254 -17.57 0.49 16.28
CA GLU A 254 -17.55 0.86 17.71
C GLU A 254 -16.36 1.78 18.05
N ARG A 255 -15.16 1.49 17.52
CA ARG A 255 -13.99 2.35 17.68
C ARG A 255 -14.25 3.77 17.15
N SER A 256 -14.78 3.89 15.94
CA SER A 256 -15.12 5.18 15.34
C SER A 256 -16.16 5.95 16.16
N GLU A 257 -17.23 5.26 16.62
CA GLU A 257 -18.31 5.89 17.41
C GLU A 257 -17.88 6.34 18.81
N THR A 258 -16.89 5.66 19.40
CA THR A 258 -16.37 5.97 20.74
C THR A 258 -15.14 6.88 20.72
N SER A 259 -14.48 7.02 19.56
CA SER A 259 -13.37 7.95 19.35
C SER A 259 -13.83 9.39 19.47
N ALA A 260 -13.07 10.20 20.21
CA ALA A 260 -13.30 11.64 20.32
C ALA A 260 -13.15 12.38 18.96
N TRP A 261 -12.53 11.72 17.97
CA TRP A 261 -12.25 12.28 16.65
C TRP A 261 -12.82 11.45 15.50
N GLY A 262 -13.69 10.47 15.80
CA GLY A 262 -14.39 9.68 14.81
C GLY A 262 -13.51 8.68 14.02
N THR A 263 -12.25 8.50 14.39
CA THR A 263 -11.31 7.55 13.76
C THR A 263 -11.42 6.15 14.37
N THR A 264 -10.92 5.14 13.66
CA THR A 264 -10.77 3.76 14.17
C THR A 264 -9.51 3.54 15.02
N LEU A 265 -8.67 4.57 15.17
CA LEU A 265 -7.43 4.51 15.94
C LEU A 265 -7.69 4.45 17.45
N LEU A 266 -7.02 3.52 18.13
CA LEU A 266 -6.79 3.50 19.57
C LEU A 266 -5.54 4.30 19.94
N ASP A 267 -5.30 4.47 21.24
CA ASP A 267 -4.10 5.16 21.74
C ASP A 267 -2.80 4.45 21.31
N GLU A 268 -2.83 3.13 21.19
CA GLU A 268 -1.72 2.29 20.73
C GLU A 268 -1.46 2.39 19.23
N ASP A 269 -2.45 2.81 18.44
CA ASP A 269 -2.36 2.90 16.97
C ASP A 269 -1.64 4.19 16.50
N PHE A 270 -1.29 5.09 17.44
CA PHE A 270 -0.48 6.27 17.16
C PHE A 270 1.02 5.94 17.10
N TYR A 271 1.40 5.03 16.20
CA TYR A 271 2.79 4.73 15.85
C TYR A 271 3.23 5.47 14.57
N TRP A 272 4.42 5.16 14.06
CA TRP A 272 4.93 5.81 12.85
C TRP A 272 4.01 5.52 11.66
N GLY A 273 3.40 6.57 11.13
CA GLY A 273 2.47 6.44 10.00
C GLY A 273 1.03 6.19 10.40
N SER A 274 0.59 6.59 11.60
CA SER A 274 -0.77 6.36 12.13
C SER A 274 -1.93 6.81 11.24
N ASN A 275 -1.72 7.76 10.32
CA ASN A 275 -2.71 8.11 9.29
C ASN A 275 -2.97 6.95 8.31
N GLY A 276 -1.95 6.12 8.04
CA GLY A 276 -2.05 4.92 7.21
C GLY A 276 -3.11 3.93 7.71
N PRO A 277 -2.97 3.31 8.90
CA PRO A 277 -3.95 2.35 9.42
C PRO A 277 -5.35 2.94 9.56
N ALA A 278 -5.52 4.25 9.80
CA ALA A 278 -6.84 4.88 9.78
C ALA A 278 -7.52 4.75 8.41
N LEU A 279 -6.75 4.89 7.32
CA LEU A 279 -7.24 4.84 5.93
C LEU A 279 -7.27 3.41 5.37
N TYR A 280 -6.31 2.55 5.68
CA TYR A 280 -6.33 1.12 5.28
C TYR A 280 -7.56 0.39 5.83
N THR A 281 -8.00 0.74 7.05
CA THR A 281 -9.26 0.20 7.59
C THR A 281 -10.44 0.55 6.67
N MET A 282 -10.43 1.71 5.99
CA MET A 282 -11.53 2.13 5.10
C MET A 282 -11.57 1.29 3.83
N VAL A 283 -10.40 1.00 3.24
CA VAL A 283 -10.28 0.06 2.11
C VAL A 283 -10.82 -1.32 2.51
N THR A 284 -10.36 -1.83 3.66
CA THR A 284 -10.77 -3.13 4.20
C THR A 284 -12.28 -3.20 4.42
N MET A 285 -12.86 -2.16 5.03
CA MET A 285 -14.30 -2.11 5.29
C MET A 285 -15.10 -2.06 3.98
N ALA A 286 -14.68 -1.26 3.01
CA ALA A 286 -15.39 -1.10 1.73
C ALA A 286 -15.39 -2.38 0.89
N VAL A 287 -14.23 -3.02 0.74
CA VAL A 287 -14.12 -4.27 -0.01
C VAL A 287 -14.82 -5.41 0.74
N GLY A 288 -14.64 -5.51 2.06
CA GLY A 288 -15.32 -6.52 2.88
C GLY A 288 -16.85 -6.38 2.87
N ASP A 289 -17.38 -5.15 2.87
CA ASP A 289 -18.81 -4.87 2.72
C ASP A 289 -19.32 -5.37 1.37
N THR A 290 -18.54 -5.15 0.31
CA THR A 290 -18.87 -5.62 -1.04
C THR A 290 -18.94 -7.16 -1.09
N ILE A 291 -17.92 -7.84 -0.57
CA ILE A 291 -17.85 -9.32 -0.54
C ILE A 291 -19.01 -9.92 0.27
N THR A 292 -19.35 -9.31 1.41
CA THR A 292 -20.37 -9.84 2.34
C THR A 292 -21.77 -9.28 2.10
N GLY A 293 -21.95 -8.40 1.11
CA GLY A 293 -23.24 -7.80 0.75
C GLY A 293 -23.78 -6.79 1.76
N GLN A 294 -22.93 -6.16 2.57
CA GLN A 294 -23.32 -5.12 3.52
C GLN A 294 -23.53 -3.78 2.80
N SER A 295 -24.60 -3.06 3.14
CA SER A 295 -24.98 -1.80 2.47
C SER A 295 -25.68 -0.80 3.40
N ASP A 296 -25.40 -0.85 4.71
CA ASP A 296 -26.04 -0.03 5.76
C ASP A 296 -25.48 1.42 5.89
N GLY A 297 -24.54 1.78 5.01
CA GLY A 297 -23.84 3.07 5.00
C GLY A 297 -22.93 3.33 6.20
N ALA A 298 -22.69 2.35 7.08
CA ALA A 298 -21.82 2.53 8.25
C ALA A 298 -20.38 2.82 7.82
N THR A 299 -19.85 2.05 6.87
CA THR A 299 -18.51 2.25 6.30
C THR A 299 -18.31 3.66 5.72
N LEU A 300 -19.30 4.18 4.98
CA LEU A 300 -19.25 5.54 4.45
C LEU A 300 -19.19 6.59 5.57
N ARG A 301 -19.96 6.41 6.65
CA ARG A 301 -19.92 7.32 7.80
C ARG A 301 -18.57 7.29 8.51
N VAL A 302 -18.00 6.11 8.73
CA VAL A 302 -16.66 5.96 9.33
C VAL A 302 -15.61 6.63 8.44
N ALA A 303 -15.66 6.41 7.13
CA ALA A 303 -14.74 7.04 6.18
C ALA A 303 -14.81 8.56 6.18
N GLN A 304 -16.01 9.14 6.21
CA GLN A 304 -16.19 10.58 6.33
C GLN A 304 -15.57 11.13 7.62
N GLN A 305 -15.71 10.44 8.74
CA GLN A 305 -15.08 10.84 10.00
C GLN A 305 -13.55 10.71 9.94
N THR A 306 -13.03 9.63 9.35
CA THR A 306 -11.58 9.45 9.14
C THR A 306 -11.01 10.58 8.27
N VAL A 307 -11.63 10.93 7.15
CA VAL A 307 -11.16 12.03 6.30
C VAL A 307 -11.31 13.39 6.99
N ASN A 308 -12.37 13.59 7.78
CA ASN A 308 -12.49 14.77 8.63
C ASN A 308 -11.30 14.89 9.58
N TYR A 309 -10.88 13.80 10.24
CA TYR A 309 -9.70 13.77 11.10
C TYR A 309 -8.42 14.14 10.32
N ILE A 310 -8.21 13.52 9.15
CA ILE A 310 -7.03 13.76 8.30
C ILE A 310 -6.95 15.24 7.86
N LEU A 311 -8.09 15.86 7.55
CA LEU A 311 -8.18 17.23 7.04
C LEU A 311 -8.41 18.30 8.12
N GLY A 312 -8.30 17.95 9.41
CA GLY A 312 -8.19 18.93 10.50
C GLY A 312 -9.21 18.84 11.63
N GLN A 313 -10.15 17.90 11.62
CA GLN A 313 -10.97 17.56 12.80
C GLN A 313 -10.20 16.63 13.75
N ASN A 314 -9.07 17.15 14.24
CA ASN A 314 -8.17 16.44 15.14
C ASN A 314 -7.71 17.39 16.27
N PRO A 315 -7.03 16.88 17.31
CA PRO A 315 -6.62 17.69 18.45
C PRO A 315 -5.70 18.87 18.13
N LEU A 316 -5.10 18.88 16.95
CA LEU A 316 -4.14 19.88 16.48
C LEU A 316 -4.81 20.93 15.59
N ARG A 317 -6.05 20.68 15.13
CA ARG A 317 -6.75 21.51 14.14
C ARG A 317 -5.95 21.67 12.84
N PHE A 318 -5.24 20.60 12.46
CA PHE A 318 -4.19 20.62 11.45
C PHE A 318 -4.50 19.60 10.35
N SER A 319 -4.41 20.00 9.08
CA SER A 319 -4.53 19.06 7.96
C SER A 319 -3.20 18.36 7.71
N TYR A 320 -3.22 17.03 7.75
CA TYR A 320 -2.05 16.22 7.42
C TYR A 320 -1.78 16.11 5.91
N VAL A 321 -2.51 16.87 5.08
CA VAL A 321 -2.36 16.90 3.62
C VAL A 321 -1.94 18.30 3.18
N SER A 322 -0.79 18.42 2.52
CA SER A 322 -0.27 19.71 2.03
C SER A 322 -1.25 20.38 1.07
N GLY A 323 -1.37 21.70 1.15
CA GLY A 323 -2.21 22.50 0.24
C GLY A 323 -3.72 22.39 0.47
N TYR A 324 -4.19 21.53 1.37
CA TYR A 324 -5.62 21.38 1.71
C TYR A 324 -5.87 21.74 3.17
N GLY A 325 -6.77 22.71 3.40
CA GLY A 325 -7.09 23.23 4.73
C GLY A 325 -6.48 24.62 5.01
N ILE A 326 -6.87 25.24 6.12
CA ILE A 326 -6.36 26.58 6.53
C ILE A 326 -4.97 26.45 7.17
N ASP A 327 -4.76 25.37 7.92
CA ASP A 327 -3.50 25.01 8.56
C ASP A 327 -3.18 23.58 8.13
N SER A 328 -2.12 23.40 7.37
CA SER A 328 -1.77 22.15 6.68
C SER A 328 -0.27 21.96 6.63
N VAL A 329 0.18 20.76 6.27
CA VAL A 329 1.59 20.43 6.02
C VAL A 329 2.27 21.47 5.13
N ARG A 330 3.41 21.99 5.59
CA ARG A 330 4.30 22.91 4.84
C ARG A 330 5.75 22.47 4.87
N HIS A 331 6.16 21.69 5.86
CA HIS A 331 7.56 21.32 6.07
C HIS A 331 7.69 19.79 6.21
N PRO A 332 7.21 18.98 5.25
CA PRO A 332 7.36 17.53 5.35
C PRO A 332 8.84 17.17 5.41
N HIS A 333 9.15 16.07 6.09
CA HIS A 333 10.46 15.44 5.99
C HIS A 333 10.58 14.81 4.60
N SER A 334 11.24 15.52 3.69
CA SER A 334 11.48 15.04 2.33
C SER A 334 12.70 15.72 1.72
N THR A 335 13.75 14.96 1.41
CA THR A 335 14.94 15.47 0.74
C THR A 335 14.59 16.13 -0.61
N MET A 336 13.47 15.76 -1.23
CA MET A 336 12.97 16.38 -2.45
C MET A 336 12.62 17.85 -2.26
N TRP A 337 11.87 18.18 -1.20
CA TRP A 337 11.31 19.52 -1.02
C TRP A 337 12.01 20.32 0.08
N SER A 338 12.66 19.66 1.04
CA SER A 338 13.41 20.36 2.10
C SER A 338 14.74 20.94 1.59
N LYS A 339 15.19 20.56 0.39
CA LYS A 339 16.53 20.94 -0.14
C LYS A 339 16.53 21.53 -1.54
N ASP A 340 15.38 21.68 -2.20
CA ASP A 340 15.28 22.29 -3.54
C ASP A 340 15.33 23.84 -3.51
N GLY A 341 15.26 24.43 -2.31
CA GLY A 341 15.24 25.88 -2.12
C GLY A 341 13.89 26.53 -2.40
N ILE A 342 12.82 25.74 -2.46
CA ILE A 342 11.44 26.17 -2.70
C ILE A 342 10.64 25.98 -1.41
N ASP A 343 10.12 27.08 -0.84
CA ASP A 343 9.31 27.03 0.40
C ASP A 343 7.97 26.28 0.23
N ALA A 344 7.53 26.08 -1.01
CA ALA A 344 6.26 25.46 -1.34
C ALA A 344 6.40 23.95 -1.56
N VAL A 345 5.49 23.19 -0.95
CA VAL A 345 5.34 21.74 -1.15
C VAL A 345 4.18 21.52 -2.13
N PRO A 346 4.27 20.53 -3.05
CA PRO A 346 3.14 20.15 -3.90
C PRO A 346 1.89 19.89 -3.07
N ALA A 347 0.71 20.28 -3.57
CA ALA A 347 -0.54 19.96 -2.89
C ALA A 347 -0.85 18.47 -2.99
N GLY A 348 -1.46 17.90 -1.96
CA GLY A 348 -1.88 16.48 -1.94
C GLY A 348 -0.88 15.52 -1.29
N VAL A 349 0.24 16.00 -0.77
CA VAL A 349 1.22 15.18 -0.02
C VAL A 349 0.68 14.92 1.37
N MET A 350 0.46 13.64 1.72
CA MET A 350 0.00 13.26 3.04
C MET A 350 1.15 12.74 3.90
N VAL A 351 1.26 13.26 5.12
CA VAL A 351 2.26 12.82 6.08
C VAL A 351 1.74 11.72 7.01
N GLY A 352 2.68 11.00 7.63
CA GLY A 352 2.38 9.85 8.49
C GLY A 352 1.52 10.18 9.72
N GLY A 353 1.60 11.40 10.25
CA GLY A 353 0.74 11.87 11.33
C GLY A 353 1.34 11.67 12.72
N ALA A 354 0.47 11.67 13.74
CA ALA A 354 0.90 11.64 15.13
C ALA A 354 1.55 10.30 15.52
N ASN A 355 2.64 10.36 16.29
CA ASN A 355 3.39 9.19 16.71
C ASN A 355 3.83 9.33 18.18
N ALA A 356 3.46 8.36 19.00
CA ALA A 356 3.71 8.34 20.42
C ALA A 356 5.01 7.65 20.85
N PHE A 357 5.70 6.94 19.97
CA PHE A 357 6.74 5.99 20.41
C PHE A 357 8.17 6.38 20.04
N THR A 358 8.38 7.07 18.93
CA THR A 358 9.74 7.23 18.37
C THR A 358 10.37 8.61 18.58
N ASN A 359 9.56 9.65 18.82
CA ASN A 359 10.09 11.00 19.03
C ASN A 359 9.96 11.42 20.51
N PRO A 360 11.02 11.30 21.32
CA PRO A 360 10.96 11.69 22.71
C PRO A 360 10.69 13.18 22.88
N LEU A 361 11.02 14.04 21.91
CA LEU A 361 10.85 15.50 22.07
C LEU A 361 9.39 15.96 21.96
N LEU A 362 8.49 15.11 21.47
CA LEU A 362 7.06 15.40 21.35
C LEU A 362 6.31 14.85 22.57
N TYR A 363 6.40 15.57 23.68
CA TYR A 363 5.73 15.18 24.93
C TYR A 363 4.30 15.70 25.00
N SER A 364 3.33 14.79 24.88
CA SER A 364 1.93 15.01 25.23
C SER A 364 1.38 13.77 25.94
N SER A 365 0.52 13.93 26.95
CA SER A 365 -0.21 12.79 27.54
C SER A 365 -1.26 12.18 26.61
N TYR A 366 -1.56 12.87 25.51
CA TYR A 366 -2.50 12.44 24.48
C TYR A 366 -1.73 12.04 23.21
N PRO A 367 -1.76 10.76 22.80
CA PRO A 367 -1.02 10.26 21.63
C PRO A 367 -1.30 11.05 20.34
N ALA A 368 -2.58 11.33 20.06
CA ALA A 368 -3.03 12.10 18.90
C ALA A 368 -2.54 13.56 18.81
N LYS A 369 -1.81 14.06 19.83
CA LYS A 369 -1.18 15.40 19.82
C LYS A 369 0.34 15.35 19.57
N ARG A 370 0.94 14.17 19.41
CA ARG A 370 2.39 14.01 19.25
C ARG A 370 2.77 14.10 17.77
N TYR A 371 2.66 15.30 17.24
CA TYR A 371 3.02 15.65 15.86
C TYR A 371 3.61 17.05 15.83
N VAL A 372 4.48 17.31 14.85
CA VAL A 372 5.01 18.63 14.55
C VAL A 372 5.24 18.75 13.05
N ASP A 373 4.87 19.88 12.46
CA ASP A 373 5.20 20.19 11.08
C ASP A 373 6.65 20.71 11.00
N SER A 374 7.59 19.79 10.81
CA SER A 374 9.01 20.08 10.63
C SER A 374 9.68 19.04 9.76
N ASP A 375 10.55 19.52 8.88
CA ASP A 375 11.40 18.73 7.98
C ASP A 375 12.47 17.93 8.71
N HIS A 376 12.71 18.19 10.00
CA HIS A 376 13.56 17.39 10.86
C HIS A 376 12.82 16.22 11.55
N ALA A 377 11.51 16.12 11.39
CA ALA A 377 10.64 15.23 12.17
C ALA A 377 10.14 14.02 11.36
N TRP A 378 11.05 13.24 10.77
CA TRP A 378 10.74 12.08 9.92
C TRP A 378 9.66 11.15 10.48
N SER A 379 9.74 10.81 11.78
CA SER A 379 8.81 9.84 12.39
C SER A 379 7.34 10.29 12.53
N VAL A 380 7.04 11.56 12.25
CA VAL A 380 5.69 12.14 12.31
C VAL A 380 5.30 12.92 11.05
N ASN A 381 6.29 13.42 10.31
CA ASN A 381 6.08 14.37 9.22
C ASN A 381 6.71 13.96 7.89
N GLU A 382 7.20 12.73 7.77
CA GLU A 382 7.52 12.14 6.47
C GLU A 382 6.22 11.77 5.73
N HIS A 383 6.33 11.61 4.42
CA HIS A 383 5.28 11.13 3.51
C HIS A 383 5.70 9.79 2.89
N THR A 384 4.75 9.05 2.33
CA THR A 384 5.08 7.93 1.44
C THR A 384 3.93 7.62 0.48
N VAL A 385 4.27 7.00 -0.66
CA VAL A 385 3.32 6.51 -1.67
C VAL A 385 2.21 5.64 -1.08
N TYR A 386 2.54 4.74 -0.15
CA TYR A 386 1.57 3.80 0.40
C TYR A 386 0.70 4.40 1.52
N TRP A 387 0.98 5.63 1.98
CA TRP A 387 0.04 6.41 2.79
C TRP A 387 -0.91 7.23 1.90
N ASN A 388 -0.42 7.76 0.79
CA ASN A 388 -1.22 8.49 -0.18
C ASN A 388 -2.22 7.58 -0.90
N SER A 389 -1.87 6.33 -1.21
CA SER A 389 -2.73 5.39 -1.94
C SER A 389 -4.09 5.09 -1.28
N PRO A 390 -4.21 4.79 0.03
CA PRO A 390 -5.52 4.58 0.66
C PRO A 390 -6.29 5.90 0.88
N LEU A 391 -5.62 7.07 0.86
CA LEU A 391 -6.29 8.36 0.86
C LEU A 391 -7.08 8.55 -0.44
N VAL A 392 -6.45 8.24 -1.59
CA VAL A 392 -7.12 8.28 -2.90
C VAL A 392 -8.36 7.37 -2.90
N PHE A 393 -8.22 6.13 -2.41
CA PHE A 393 -9.35 5.21 -2.24
C PHE A 393 -10.48 5.82 -1.41
N THR A 394 -10.14 6.31 -0.22
CA THR A 394 -11.14 6.76 0.75
C THR A 394 -11.89 7.99 0.25
N LEU A 395 -11.21 8.91 -0.45
CA LEU A 395 -11.83 10.07 -1.08
C LEU A 395 -12.77 9.67 -2.23
N ALA A 396 -12.34 8.73 -3.09
CA ALA A 396 -13.19 8.22 -4.17
C ALA A 396 -14.45 7.55 -3.63
N MET A 397 -14.32 6.76 -2.56
CA MET A 397 -15.47 6.15 -1.87
C MET A 397 -16.45 7.20 -1.33
N ILE A 398 -15.95 8.26 -0.69
CA ILE A 398 -16.80 9.33 -0.16
C ILE A 398 -17.51 10.09 -1.29
N GLN A 399 -16.86 10.26 -2.43
CA GLN A 399 -17.45 10.95 -3.58
C GLN A 399 -18.49 10.10 -4.31
N ALA A 400 -18.41 8.77 -4.23
CA ALA A 400 -19.37 7.83 -4.85
C ALA A 400 -20.68 7.68 -4.06
N GLY A 401 -20.61 7.77 -2.73
CA GLY A 401 -21.74 7.54 -1.81
C GLY A 401 -22.51 8.80 -1.45
#